data_AF-A0A2E3P9G8-F1
#
_entry.id   AF-A0A2E3P9G8-F1
#
_cell.length_a   1.000
_cell.length_b   1.000
_cell.length_c   1.000
_cell.angle_alpha   90.00
_cell.angle_beta   90.00
_cell.angle_gamma   90.00
#
_symmetry.space_group_name_H-M   'P 1'
#
loop_
_entity.id
_entity.type
_entity.pdbx_description
1 polymer ?
#
loop_
_entity_poly.entity_id
_entity_poly.type
_entity_poly.pdbx_seq_one_letter_code
_entity_poly.pdbx_strand_id
1 'polypeptide(L)'
;MDPARARHPAARWVHDGDRRICAFANSVATVHELVRAGAGIGVMPCMTGDRDPALARTGPLIDALEEHQYLVMHAEDRHRPSLRRLIKRLRHLYRDKAPLLAGQSPLNTPPHM
;
A
#
# COMPACT_ATOMS: atom_id res chain seq x y z
N MET A 1 -8.18 -12.71 -1.03
CA MET A 1 -9.56 -12.35 -1.38
C MET A 1 -9.99 -13.29 -2.50
N ASP A 2 -11.17 -13.89 -2.40
CA ASP A 2 -11.76 -14.73 -3.46
C ASP A 2 -11.70 -14.02 -4.83
N PRO A 3 -11.23 -14.68 -5.92
CA PRO A 3 -11.20 -14.10 -7.27
C PRO A 3 -12.53 -13.45 -7.69
N ALA A 4 -13.67 -14.05 -7.34
CA ALA A 4 -14.99 -13.50 -7.68
C ALA A 4 -15.29 -12.15 -6.99
N ARG A 5 -14.50 -11.78 -5.98
CA ARG A 5 -14.65 -10.55 -5.19
C ARG A 5 -13.46 -9.61 -5.31
N ALA A 6 -12.47 -9.92 -6.16
CA ALA A 6 -11.25 -9.15 -6.36
C ALA A 6 -11.51 -7.82 -7.10
N ARG A 7 -11.92 -6.79 -6.35
CA ARG A 7 -12.11 -5.43 -6.89
C ARG A 7 -10.86 -4.56 -6.84
N HIS A 8 -9.93 -4.86 -5.92
CA HIS A 8 -8.70 -4.08 -5.76
C HIS A 8 -7.65 -4.46 -6.82
N PRO A 9 -6.95 -3.50 -7.47
CA PRO A 9 -5.92 -3.78 -8.47
C PRO A 9 -4.88 -4.82 -8.02
N ALA A 10 -4.34 -4.67 -6.80
CA ALA A 10 -3.43 -5.64 -6.19
C ALA A 10 -3.97 -7.08 -6.14
N ALA A 11 -5.25 -7.27 -5.84
CA ALA A 11 -5.86 -8.61 -5.78
C ALA A 11 -5.96 -9.23 -7.18
N ARG A 12 -6.31 -8.42 -8.20
CA ARG A 12 -6.35 -8.87 -9.61
C ARG A 12 -4.95 -9.24 -10.10
N TRP A 13 -3.96 -8.38 -9.84
CA TRP A 13 -2.57 -8.64 -10.21
C TRP A 13 -2.02 -9.95 -9.64
N VAL A 14 -2.38 -10.31 -8.39
CA VAL A 14 -1.99 -11.60 -7.80
C VAL A 14 -2.65 -12.78 -8.52
N HIS A 15 -3.93 -12.65 -8.89
CA HIS A 15 -4.69 -13.73 -9.56
C HIS A 15 -4.34 -13.90 -11.04
N ASP A 16 -4.01 -12.81 -11.73
CA ASP A 16 -3.67 -12.82 -13.16
C ASP A 16 -2.26 -13.39 -13.41
N GLY A 17 -1.43 -13.51 -12.37
CA GLY A 17 -0.11 -14.11 -12.45
C GLY A 17 -0.11 -15.63 -12.29
N ASP A 18 0.84 -16.31 -12.94
CA ASP A 18 1.07 -17.74 -12.74
C ASP A 18 1.83 -18.00 -11.42
N ARG A 19 1.10 -17.90 -10.30
CA ARG A 19 1.65 -18.02 -8.94
C ARG A 19 0.79 -18.96 -8.11
N ARG A 20 1.43 -19.77 -7.27
CA ARG A 20 0.71 -20.60 -6.30
C ARG A 20 0.16 -19.74 -5.16
N ILE A 21 -1.16 -19.68 -5.03
CA ILE A 21 -1.84 -19.00 -3.91
C ILE A 21 -1.98 -20.00 -2.75
N CYS A 22 -1.36 -19.69 -1.61
CA CYS A 22 -1.41 -20.52 -0.40
C CYS A 22 -2.40 -20.03 0.67
N ALA A 23 -2.83 -18.77 0.60
CA ALA A 23 -3.78 -18.18 1.54
C ALA A 23 -4.58 -17.04 0.90
N PHE A 24 -5.78 -16.80 1.42
CA PHE A 24 -6.63 -15.68 1.02
C PHE A 24 -6.92 -14.78 2.22
N ALA A 25 -6.74 -13.47 2.05
CA ALA A 25 -7.10 -12.46 3.03
C ALA A 25 -8.07 -11.42 2.44
N ASN A 26 -8.88 -10.78 3.27
CA ASN A 26 -9.83 -9.73 2.87
C ASN A 26 -9.38 -8.31 3.25
N SER A 27 -8.21 -8.16 3.89
CA SER A 27 -7.64 -6.87 4.26
C SER A 27 -6.12 -6.89 4.12
N VAL A 28 -5.51 -5.72 3.89
CA VAL A 28 -4.05 -5.54 3.89
C VAL A 28 -3.44 -5.93 5.23
N ALA A 29 -4.11 -5.61 6.35
CA ALA A 29 -3.64 -5.97 7.69
C ALA A 29 -3.55 -7.49 7.86
N THR A 30 -4.52 -8.25 7.36
CA THR A 30 -4.46 -9.72 7.40
C THR A 30 -3.37 -10.29 6.48
N VAL A 31 -3.17 -9.72 5.28
CA VAL A 31 -2.03 -10.11 4.43
C VAL A 31 -0.71 -9.87 5.16
N HIS A 32 -0.55 -8.71 5.79
CA HIS A 32 0.64 -8.34 6.55
C HIS A 32 0.96 -9.36 7.64
N GLU A 33 -0.02 -9.69 8.50
CA GLU A 33 0.18 -10.67 9.58
C GLU A 33 0.48 -12.08 9.07
N LEU A 34 -0.16 -12.50 7.96
CA LEU A 34 0.14 -13.81 7.33
C LEU A 34 1.58 -13.88 6.83
N VAL A 35 2.05 -12.83 6.13
CA VAL A 35 3.43 -12.75 5.63
C VAL A 35 4.41 -12.72 6.80
N ARG A 36 4.13 -11.91 7.82
CA ARG A 36 4.95 -11.82 9.04
C ARG A 36 5.03 -13.14 9.80
N ALA A 37 3.96 -13.94 9.78
CA ALA A 37 3.92 -15.29 10.35
C ALA A 37 4.60 -16.36 9.46
N GLY A 38 5.16 -15.98 8.30
CA GLY A 38 5.87 -16.90 7.42
C GLY A 38 4.98 -17.71 6.47
N ALA A 39 3.72 -17.31 6.26
CA ALA A 39 2.82 -18.03 5.35
C ALA A 39 3.27 -17.97 3.87
N GLY A 40 4.07 -16.96 3.50
CA GLY A 40 4.60 -16.79 2.15
C GLY A 40 4.90 -15.33 1.81
N ILE A 41 4.89 -15.00 0.51
CA ILE A 41 5.08 -13.64 -0.02
C ILE A 41 3.71 -13.01 -0.28
N GLY A 42 3.56 -11.73 0.07
CA GLY A 42 2.31 -10.98 -0.12
C GLY A 42 2.52 -9.64 -0.82
N VAL A 43 1.48 -9.18 -1.53
CA VAL A 43 1.41 -7.84 -2.13
C VAL A 43 0.66 -6.92 -1.18
N MET A 44 1.26 -5.78 -0.84
CA MET A 44 0.69 -4.78 0.06
C MET A 44 1.25 -3.38 -0.24
N PRO A 45 0.61 -2.29 0.26
CA PRO A 45 1.15 -0.94 0.12
C PRO A 45 2.54 -0.81 0.74
N CYS A 46 3.43 -0.09 0.05
CA CYS A 46 4.82 0.13 0.49
C CYS A 46 4.88 0.67 1.92
N MET A 47 4.08 1.69 2.25
CA MET A 47 4.06 2.28 3.60
C MET A 47 3.76 1.29 4.74
N THR A 48 3.10 0.17 4.45
CA THR A 48 2.81 -0.87 5.44
C THR A 48 3.98 -1.85 5.54
N GLY A 49 4.40 -2.43 4.41
CA GLY A 49 5.47 -3.44 4.40
C GLY A 49 6.85 -2.89 4.73
N ASP A 50 7.19 -1.73 4.17
CA ASP A 50 8.50 -1.08 4.34
C ASP A 50 8.81 -0.66 5.77
N ARG A 51 7.77 -0.55 6.60
CA ARG A 51 7.88 -0.07 7.97
C ARG A 51 7.93 -1.17 9.00
N ASP A 52 7.78 -2.43 8.59
CA ASP A 52 7.95 -3.58 9.46
C ASP A 52 9.40 -4.12 9.35
N PRO A 53 10.19 -4.06 10.44
CA PRO A 53 11.56 -4.58 10.45
C PRO A 53 11.64 -6.11 10.31
N ALA A 54 10.53 -6.84 10.49
CA ALA A 54 10.46 -8.29 10.27
C ALA A 54 10.22 -8.66 8.79
N LEU A 55 9.90 -7.68 7.94
CA LEU A 55 9.61 -7.88 6.52
C LEU A 55 10.72 -7.31 5.65
N ALA A 56 10.89 -7.87 4.46
CA ALA A 56 11.75 -7.32 3.42
C ALA A 56 11.05 -7.43 2.06
N ARG A 57 11.33 -6.49 1.16
CA ARG A 57 10.77 -6.53 -0.20
C ARG A 57 11.36 -7.68 -0.99
N THR A 58 10.57 -8.44 -1.74
CA THR A 58 11.09 -9.56 -2.55
C THR A 58 11.38 -9.18 -4.00
N GLY A 59 11.20 -7.92 -4.40
CA GLY A 59 11.35 -7.46 -5.77
C GLY A 59 11.16 -5.95 -5.92
N PRO A 60 11.21 -5.43 -7.16
CA PRO A 60 10.98 -4.01 -7.45
C PRO A 60 9.53 -3.60 -7.15
N LEU A 61 9.28 -2.29 -7.21
CA LEU A 61 7.92 -1.77 -7.24
C LEU A 61 7.16 -2.37 -8.43
N ILE A 62 5.86 -2.61 -8.24
CA ILE A 62 4.99 -3.14 -9.28
C ILE A 62 4.32 -1.94 -9.94
N ASP A 63 4.82 -1.52 -11.11
CA ASP A 63 4.34 -0.33 -11.83
C ASP A 63 2.81 -0.36 -12.08
N ALA A 64 2.27 -1.54 -12.37
CA ALA A 64 0.83 -1.74 -12.56
C ALA A 64 -0.03 -1.47 -11.30
N LEU A 65 0.60 -1.35 -10.13
CA LEU A 65 -0.03 -1.08 -8.84
C LEU A 65 0.33 0.31 -8.28
N GLU A 66 0.93 1.18 -9.09
CA GLU A 66 1.08 2.58 -8.73
C GLU A 66 -0.30 3.26 -8.67
N GLU A 67 -0.59 3.94 -7.55
CA GLU A 67 -1.89 4.56 -7.32
C GLU A 67 -1.74 6.03 -6.88
N HIS A 68 -2.55 6.90 -7.48
CA HIS A 68 -2.66 8.29 -7.05
C HIS A 68 -3.63 8.42 -5.86
N GLN A 69 -3.17 9.09 -4.81
CA GLN A 69 -3.98 9.40 -3.63
C GLN A 69 -4.64 10.77 -3.80
N TYR A 70 -5.97 10.82 -3.71
CA TYR A 70 -6.76 12.05 -3.88
C TYR A 70 -7.38 12.50 -2.55
N LEU A 71 -7.21 13.77 -2.21
CA LEU A 71 -7.97 14.41 -1.14
C LEU A 71 -9.20 15.08 -1.72
N VAL A 72 -10.36 14.43 -1.57
CA VAL A 72 -11.64 14.87 -2.15
C VAL A 72 -12.50 15.56 -1.09
N MET A 73 -13.17 16.64 -1.49
CA MET A 73 -14.05 17.44 -0.62
C MET A 73 -15.06 18.20 -1.46
N HIS A 74 -16.18 18.60 -0.85
CA HIS A 74 -17.16 19.44 -1.53
C HIS A 74 -16.56 20.81 -1.89
N ALA A 75 -16.92 21.33 -3.06
CA ALA A 75 -16.34 22.56 -3.61
C ALA A 75 -16.58 23.78 -2.72
N GLU A 76 -17.72 23.83 -2.02
CA GLU A 76 -18.08 24.93 -1.14
C GLU A 76 -17.40 24.81 0.24
N ASP A 77 -17.43 23.60 0.81
CA ASP A 77 -16.89 23.33 2.15
C ASP A 77 -15.38 23.55 2.21
N ARG A 78 -14.66 23.31 1.12
CA ARG A 78 -13.19 23.46 1.09
C ARG A 78 -12.71 24.85 1.49
N HIS A 79 -13.58 25.86 1.43
CA HIS A 79 -13.25 27.25 1.77
C HIS A 79 -13.43 27.56 3.27
N ARG A 80 -14.11 26.70 4.04
CA ARG A 80 -14.33 26.91 5.48
C ARG A 80 -12.98 26.93 6.23
N PRO A 81 -12.76 27.88 7.17
CA PRO A 81 -11.44 28.04 7.81
C PRO A 81 -10.89 26.78 8.50
N SER A 82 -11.74 26.01 9.18
CA SER A 82 -11.36 24.75 9.83
C SER A 82 -10.91 23.69 8.81
N LEU A 83 -11.66 23.54 7.72
CA LEU A 83 -11.34 22.61 6.65
C LEU A 83 -10.08 23.04 5.89
N ARG A 84 -9.92 24.34 5.58
CA ARG A 84 -8.67 24.88 5.01
C ARG A 84 -7.45 24.55 5.86
N ARG A 85 -7.57 24.64 7.18
CA ARG A 85 -6.50 24.29 8.12
C ARG A 85 -6.17 22.80 8.08
N LEU A 86 -7.18 21.94 8.07
CA LEU A 86 -7.02 20.48 7.93
C LEU A 86 -6.35 20.13 6.59
N ILE A 87 -6.85 20.66 5.48
CA ILE A 87 -6.32 20.44 4.13
C ILE A 87 -4.84 20.83 4.06
N LYS A 88 -4.46 21.99 4.64
CA LYS A 88 -3.06 22.43 4.69
C LYS A 88 -2.18 21.43 5.44
N ARG A 89 -2.65 20.93 6.60
CA ARG A 89 -1.92 19.93 7.40
C ARG A 89 -1.79 18.59 6.69
N LEU A 90 -2.86 18.10 6.07
CA LEU A 90 -2.84 16.86 5.29
C LEU A 90 -1.89 16.97 4.09
N ARG A 91 -1.95 18.08 3.33
CA ARG A 91 -1.01 18.33 2.23
C ARG A 91 0.45 18.34 2.68
N HIS A 92 0.73 18.97 3.81
CA HIS A 92 2.06 18.98 4.40
C HIS A 92 2.51 17.57 4.78
N LEU A 93 1.67 16.83 5.51
CA LEU A 93 1.96 15.45 5.91
C LEU A 93 2.22 14.54 4.70
N TYR A 94 1.35 14.55 3.69
CA TYR A 94 1.51 13.71 2.50
C TYR A 94 2.77 14.06 1.71
N ARG A 95 3.13 15.34 1.60
CA ARG A 95 4.36 15.77 0.95
C ARG A 95 5.59 15.29 1.73
N ASP A 96 5.58 15.45 3.05
CA ASP A 96 6.70 15.05 3.89
C ASP A 96 6.85 13.51 3.97
N LYS A 97 5.76 12.78 3.75
CA LYS A 97 5.75 11.31 3.64
C LYS A 97 5.81 10.80 2.20
N ALA A 98 5.98 11.66 1.20
CA ALA A 98 5.97 11.26 -0.20
C ALA A 98 6.99 10.15 -0.52
N PRO A 99 8.24 10.19 0.00
CA PRO A 99 9.19 9.10 -0.24
C PRO A 99 8.70 7.75 0.30
N LEU A 100 8.06 7.73 1.47
CA LEU A 100 7.50 6.51 2.05
C LEU A 100 6.31 5.99 1.22
N LEU A 101 5.40 6.89 0.83
CA LEU A 101 4.21 6.54 0.05
C LEU A 101 4.59 6.04 -1.35
N ALA A 102 5.62 6.63 -1.96
CA ALA A 102 6.18 6.22 -3.24
C ALA A 102 7.10 4.99 -3.14
N GLY A 103 7.25 4.40 -1.96
CA GLY A 103 8.10 3.22 -1.76
C GLY A 103 9.58 3.46 -1.99
N GLN A 104 10.08 4.66 -1.68
CA GLN A 104 11.48 5.07 -1.80
C GLN A 104 12.22 5.02 -0.46
N SER A 105 11.57 4.54 0.61
CA SER A 105 12.15 4.49 1.97
C SER A 105 11.90 3.16 2.69
N PRO A 106 12.30 2.00 2.11
CA PRO A 106 12.22 0.72 2.78
C PRO A 106 13.16 0.67 4.00
N LEU A 107 12.70 0.08 5.12
CA LEU A 107 13.60 -0.26 6.23
C LEU A 107 14.61 -1.33 5.83
N ASN A 108 14.11 -2.36 5.13
CA ASN A 108 14.86 -3.53 4.74
C ASN A 108 14.76 -3.71 3.22
N THR A 109 15.90 -3.65 2.56
CA THR A 109 16.07 -4.09 1.17
C THR A 109 16.90 -5.37 1.20
N PRO A 110 16.48 -6.47 0.55
CA PRO A 110 17.35 -7.65 0.52
C PRO A 110 18.66 -7.29 -0.18
N PRO A 111 19.78 -7.89 0.25
CA PRO A 111 20.97 -7.90 -0.58
C PRO A 111 20.61 -8.59 -1.90
N HIS A 112 20.96 -7.94 -3.01
CA HIS A 112 20.79 -8.34 -4.40
C HIS A 112 20.48 -9.83 -4.62
N MET A 113 19.33 -10.11 -5.25
CA MET A 113 19.06 -11.38 -5.90
C MET A 113 19.23 -11.22 -7.40
#